data_AF-A0A9E3DL62-F1
#
_entry.id   AF-A0A9E3DL62-F1
#
_cell.length_a   1.000
_cell.length_b   1.000
_cell.length_c   1.000
_cell.angle_alpha   90.00
_cell.angle_beta   90.00
_cell.angle_gamma   90.00
#
_symmetry.space_group_name_H-M   'P 1'
#
loop_
_entity.id
_entity.type
_entity.pdbx_description
1 polymer ?
#
loop_
_entity_poly.entity_id
_entity_poly.type
_entity_poly.pdbx_seq_one_letter_code
_entity_poly.pdbx_strand_id
1 'polypeptide(L)'
;MRLKLLSPGEMNAEQKQTYDEAVAGKRGSAPAPMMAWLNSPEMARHATRLGETLRFNTMFPAKLSEIAILVTARHFAAHYEWFAHKRLALKGGMDPKIIEAIRDRRT
;
A
#
# COMPACT_ATOMS: atom_id res chain seq x y z
N MET A 1 13.37 15.92 9.60
CA MET A 1 12.85 16.70 8.45
C MET A 1 11.85 15.82 7.70
N ARG A 2 10.67 16.34 7.31
CA ARG A 2 9.74 15.59 6.43
C ARG A 2 10.17 15.75 4.97
N LEU A 3 10.04 14.70 4.18
CA LEU A 3 10.31 14.75 2.74
C LEU A 3 9.31 15.68 2.04
N LYS A 4 9.76 16.42 1.02
CA LYS A 4 8.86 17.12 0.10
C LYS A 4 8.18 16.07 -0.77
N LEU A 5 6.84 16.07 -0.80
CA LEU A 5 6.09 15.26 -1.75
C LEU A 5 5.98 16.03 -3.06
N LEU A 6 6.35 15.39 -4.16
CA LEU A 6 6.27 15.98 -5.50
C LEU A 6 4.84 15.89 -6.03
N SER A 7 4.30 16.99 -6.54
CA SER A 7 3.12 16.93 -7.40
C SER A 7 3.52 16.42 -8.80
N PRO A 8 2.59 15.85 -9.60
CA PRO A 8 2.90 15.35 -10.94
C PRO A 8 3.57 16.38 -11.87
N GLY A 9 3.27 17.67 -11.71
CA GLY A 9 3.88 18.75 -12.50
C GLY A 9 5.32 19.11 -12.07
N GLU A 10 5.76 18.63 -10.91
CA GLU A 10 7.13 18.84 -10.39
C GLU A 10 8.05 17.64 -10.64
N MET A 11 7.52 16.55 -11.19
CA MET A 11 8.28 15.33 -11.45
C MET A 11 9.18 15.51 -12.68
N ASN A 12 10.43 15.05 -12.57
CA ASN A 12 11.26 14.84 -13.74
C ASN A 12 10.74 13.66 -14.59
N ALA A 13 11.36 13.42 -15.75
CA ALA A 13 10.91 12.39 -16.68
C ALA A 13 10.86 10.97 -16.06
N GLU A 14 11.89 10.58 -15.30
CA GLU A 14 11.96 9.25 -14.68
C GLU A 14 10.95 9.07 -13.55
N GLN A 15 10.77 10.09 -12.71
CA GLN A 15 9.77 10.10 -11.65
C GLN A 15 8.36 9.98 -12.24
N LYS A 16 8.07 10.78 -13.28
CA LYS A 16 6.78 10.76 -13.95
C LYS A 16 6.51 9.41 -14.60
N GLN A 17 7.49 8.83 -15.30
CA GLN A 17 7.34 7.49 -15.88
C GLN A 17 7.04 6.44 -14.81
N THR A 18 7.79 6.44 -13.71
CA THR A 18 7.57 5.50 -12.61
C THR A 18 6.18 5.69 -11.98
N TYR A 19 5.75 6.95 -11.78
CA TYR A 19 4.40 7.29 -11.30
C TYR A 19 3.30 6.79 -12.23
N ASP A 20 3.41 7.06 -13.53
CA ASP A 20 2.43 6.67 -14.55
C ASP A 20 2.32 5.13 -14.65
N GLU A 21 3.44 4.41 -14.56
CA GLU A 21 3.43 2.94 -14.51
C GLU A 21 2.67 2.39 -13.30
N ALA A 22 2.83 3.01 -12.12
CA ALA A 22 2.10 2.59 -10.93
C ALA A 22 0.59 2.85 -11.05
N VAL A 23 0.20 3.96 -11.68
CA VAL A 23 -1.21 4.30 -11.95
C VAL A 23 -1.82 3.33 -12.96
N ALA A 24 -1.09 2.95 -14.00
CA ALA A 24 -1.54 1.99 -15.01
C ALA A 24 -1.63 0.53 -14.50
N GLY A 25 -1.00 0.23 -13.35
CA GLY A 25 -1.04 -1.09 -12.72
C GLY A 25 -2.38 -1.45 -12.08
N LYS A 26 -2.44 -2.63 -11.44
CA LYS A 26 -3.68 -3.19 -10.86
C LYS A 26 -4.29 -2.34 -9.74
N ARG A 27 -3.52 -1.41 -9.17
CA ARG A 27 -3.99 -0.47 -8.14
C ARG A 27 -4.82 0.67 -8.71
N GLY A 28 -4.68 0.99 -10.01
CA GLY A 28 -5.32 2.13 -10.64
C GLY A 28 -4.89 3.49 -10.07
N SER A 29 -3.84 3.52 -9.25
CA SER A 29 -3.37 4.71 -8.53
C SER A 29 -1.96 4.49 -7.96
N ALA A 30 -1.20 5.58 -7.82
CA ALA A 30 0.07 5.55 -7.12
C ALA A 30 -0.19 5.39 -5.60
N PRO A 31 0.40 4.37 -4.93
CA PRO A 31 0.26 4.21 -3.48
C PRO A 31 0.95 5.37 -2.75
N ALA A 32 0.37 5.92 -1.67
CA ALA A 32 0.95 7.09 -1.02
C ALA A 32 2.43 6.94 -0.58
N PRO A 33 2.91 5.78 -0.07
CA PRO A 33 4.31 5.58 0.27
C PRO A 33 5.27 5.75 -0.91
N MET A 34 4.84 5.47 -2.14
CA MET A 34 5.66 5.64 -3.34
C MET A 34 6.06 7.10 -3.55
N MET A 35 5.24 8.07 -3.13
CA MET A 35 5.58 9.48 -3.25
C MET A 35 6.85 9.85 -2.49
N ALA A 36 7.13 9.16 -1.37
CA ALA A 36 8.40 9.31 -0.66
C ALA A 36 9.56 8.66 -1.42
N TRP A 37 9.31 7.51 -2.06
CA TRP A 37 10.31 6.75 -2.81
C TRP A 37 10.69 7.38 -4.14
N LEU A 38 9.91 8.30 -4.70
CA LEU A 38 10.23 8.98 -5.97
C LEU A 38 11.54 9.78 -5.95
N ASN A 39 12.14 10.01 -4.77
CA ASN A 39 13.53 10.48 -4.68
C ASN A 39 14.55 9.47 -5.27
N SER A 40 14.15 8.20 -5.43
CA SER A 40 14.85 7.13 -6.15
C SER A 40 13.84 6.40 -7.06
N PRO A 41 13.66 6.85 -8.33
CA PRO A 41 12.65 6.30 -9.24
C PRO A 41 12.80 4.79 -9.48
N GLU A 42 14.02 4.29 -9.56
CA GLU A 42 14.31 2.86 -9.74
C GLU A 42 13.79 2.04 -8.54
N MET A 43 14.16 2.45 -7.31
CA MET A 43 13.70 1.80 -6.08
C MET A 43 12.17 1.86 -5.96
N ALA A 44 11.56 3.02 -6.24
CA ALA A 44 10.10 3.18 -6.22
C ALA A 44 9.38 2.22 -7.17
N ARG A 45 9.94 2.03 -8.37
CA ARG A 45 9.41 1.12 -9.39
C ARG A 45 9.46 -0.32 -8.92
N HIS A 46 10.61 -0.78 -8.41
CA HIS A 46 10.76 -2.15 -7.91
C HIS A 46 9.85 -2.43 -6.71
N ALA A 47 9.80 -1.53 -5.73
CA ALA A 47 8.96 -1.70 -4.55
C ALA A 47 7.46 -1.73 -4.90
N THR A 48 7.04 -0.89 -5.85
CA THR A 48 5.64 -0.87 -6.30
C THR A 48 5.27 -2.17 -7.02
N ARG A 49 6.12 -2.67 -7.91
CA ARG A 49 5.92 -3.96 -8.60
C ARG A 49 5.91 -5.15 -7.63
N LEU A 50 6.83 -5.18 -6.66
CA LEU A 50 6.84 -6.21 -5.62
C LEU A 50 5.51 -6.21 -4.86
N GLY A 51 5.06 -5.04 -4.40
CA GLY A 51 3.79 -4.95 -3.70
C GLY A 51 2.57 -5.26 -4.57
N GLU A 52 2.62 -5.06 -5.89
CA GLU A 52 1.56 -5.51 -6.80
C GLU A 52 1.54 -7.04 -6.85
N THR A 53 2.70 -7.66 -7.04
CA THR A 53 2.83 -9.12 -7.08
C THR A 53 2.31 -9.78 -5.81
N LEU A 54 2.77 -9.33 -4.64
CA LEU A 54 2.40 -9.93 -3.36
C LEU A 54 0.90 -9.78 -3.03
N ARG A 55 0.24 -8.76 -3.58
CA ARG A 55 -1.14 -8.43 -3.21
C ARG A 55 -2.18 -8.88 -4.24
N PHE A 56 -1.86 -8.82 -5.53
CA PHE A 56 -2.83 -9.07 -6.61
C PHE A 56 -2.44 -10.22 -7.53
N ASN A 57 -1.19 -10.69 -7.48
CA ASN A 57 -0.70 -11.87 -8.20
C ASN A 57 -0.36 -13.01 -7.23
N THR A 58 -1.03 -13.03 -6.08
CA THR A 58 -0.90 -14.06 -5.07
C THR A 58 -2.02 -15.09 -5.20
N MET A 59 -1.80 -16.29 -4.67
CA MET A 59 -2.82 -17.35 -4.61
C MET A 59 -3.90 -17.08 -3.55
N PHE A 60 -3.65 -16.16 -2.61
CA PHE A 60 -4.60 -15.87 -1.54
C PHE A 60 -5.75 -14.98 -2.03
N PRO A 61 -7.01 -15.26 -1.62
CA PRO A 61 -8.11 -14.33 -1.80
C PRO A 61 -7.83 -12.99 -1.12
N ALA A 62 -8.35 -11.89 -1.69
CA ALA A 62 -8.11 -10.53 -1.19
C ALA A 62 -8.40 -10.38 0.32
N LYS A 63 -9.44 -11.03 0.84
CA LYS A 63 -9.77 -11.01 2.27
C LYS A 63 -8.64 -11.55 3.16
N LEU A 64 -7.97 -12.62 2.76
CA LEU A 64 -6.84 -13.17 3.50
C LEU A 64 -5.60 -12.27 3.39
N SER A 65 -5.36 -11.68 2.22
CA SER A 65 -4.29 -10.68 2.05
C SER A 65 -4.50 -9.48 2.99
N GLU A 66 -5.72 -8.96 3.12
CA GLU A 66 -6.01 -7.86 4.03
C GLU A 66 -5.81 -8.25 5.51
N ILE A 67 -6.13 -9.48 5.92
CA ILE A 67 -5.83 -9.96 7.28
C ILE A 67 -4.32 -9.96 7.52
N ALA A 68 -3.54 -10.53 6.60
CA ALA A 68 -2.08 -10.59 6.71
C ALA A 68 -1.46 -9.18 6.82
N ILE A 69 -1.96 -8.24 6.02
CA ILE A 69 -1.50 -6.84 6.04
C ILE A 69 -1.88 -6.17 7.35
N LEU A 70 -3.12 -6.33 7.84
CA LEU A 70 -3.56 -5.72 9.10
C LEU A 70 -2.82 -6.27 10.33
N VAL A 71 -2.57 -7.58 10.37
CA VAL A 71 -1.74 -8.20 11.42
C VAL A 71 -0.33 -7.63 11.41
N THR A 72 0.29 -7.55 10.22
CA THR A 72 1.63 -6.97 10.04
C THR A 72 1.66 -5.50 10.45
N ALA A 73 0.68 -4.71 10.00
CA ALA A 73 0.57 -3.31 10.33
C ALA A 73 0.41 -3.10 11.85
N ARG A 74 -0.37 -3.96 12.52
CA ARG A 74 -0.52 -3.88 13.98
C ARG A 74 0.74 -4.29 14.72
N HIS A 75 1.45 -5.30 14.24
CA HIS A 75 2.71 -5.76 14.83
C HIS A 75 3.75 -4.64 14.86
N PHE A 76 3.95 -3.96 13.74
CA PHE A 76 4.92 -2.86 13.60
C PHE A 76 4.38 -1.48 14.01
N ALA A 77 3.14 -1.38 14.50
CA ALA A 77 2.45 -0.12 14.74
C ALA A 77 2.47 0.83 13.50
N ALA A 78 2.36 0.26 12.29
CA ALA A 78 2.34 1.00 11.03
C ALA A 78 0.98 1.68 10.83
N HIS A 79 0.83 2.90 11.36
CA HIS A 79 -0.46 3.61 11.38
C HIS A 79 -1.04 3.88 9.99
N TYR A 80 -0.21 4.21 9.00
CA TYR A 80 -0.68 4.43 7.63
C TYR A 80 -1.24 3.15 7.01
N GLU A 81 -0.49 2.05 7.09
CA GLU A 81 -0.92 0.75 6.56
C GLU A 81 -2.22 0.30 7.25
N TRP A 82 -2.30 0.44 8.57
CA TRP A 82 -3.51 0.15 9.33
C TRP A 82 -4.71 0.96 8.82
N PHE A 83 -4.56 2.28 8.69
CA PHE A 83 -5.63 3.17 8.22
C PHE A 83 -6.09 2.80 6.81
N ALA A 84 -5.15 2.63 5.87
CA ALA A 84 -5.45 2.35 4.48
C ALA A 84 -6.13 0.99 4.31
N HIS A 85 -5.58 -0.05 4.95
CA HIS A 85 -6.02 -1.42 4.78
C HIS A 85 -7.27 -1.76 5.59
N LYS A 86 -7.51 -1.11 6.75
CA LYS A 86 -8.78 -1.24 7.47
C LYS A 86 -9.96 -0.85 6.57
N ARG A 87 -9.84 0.25 5.83
CA ARG A 87 -10.88 0.71 4.90
C ARG A 87 -11.12 -0.27 3.75
N LEU A 88 -10.06 -0.88 3.22
CA LEU A 88 -10.14 -1.84 2.12
C LEU A 88 -10.72 -3.18 2.59
N ALA A 89 -10.32 -3.66 3.76
CA ALA A 89 -10.91 -4.82 4.42
C ALA A 89 -12.42 -4.66 4.63
N LEU A 90 -12.86 -3.53 5.19
CA LEU A 90 -14.28 -3.23 5.40
C LEU A 90 -15.05 -3.14 4.08
N LYS A 91 -14.50 -2.45 3.07
CA LYS A 91 -15.10 -2.38 1.73
C LYS A 91 -15.23 -3.76 1.08
N GLY A 92 -14.29 -4.66 1.36
CA GLY A 92 -14.31 -6.06 0.94
C GLY A 92 -15.21 -6.98 1.79
N GLY A 93 -16.01 -6.43 2.71
CA GLY A 93 -16.97 -7.20 3.51
C GLY A 93 -16.34 -8.00 4.65
N MET A 94 -15.16 -7.61 5.13
CA MET A 94 -14.60 -8.20 6.35
C MET A 94 -15.47 -7.83 7.56
N ASP A 95 -15.78 -8.82 8.41
CA ASP A 95 -16.47 -8.58 9.68
C ASP A 95 -15.62 -7.61 10.53
N PRO A 96 -16.17 -6.45 10.95
CA PRO A 96 -15.46 -5.51 11.81
C PRO A 96 -14.86 -6.16 13.06
N LYS A 97 -15.49 -7.21 13.62
CA LYS A 97 -14.99 -7.92 14.80
C LYS A 97 -13.60 -8.54 14.58
N ILE A 98 -13.27 -8.96 13.35
CA ILE A 98 -11.94 -9.49 13.01
C ILE A 98 -10.90 -8.38 13.09
N ILE A 99 -11.20 -7.21 12.51
CA ILE A 99 -10.29 -6.05 12.52
C ILE A 99 -10.05 -5.58 13.96
N GLU A 100 -11.10 -5.55 14.77
CA GLU A 100 -11.02 -5.17 16.18
C GLU A 100 -10.21 -6.21 17.00
N ALA A 101 -10.39 -7.51 16.73
CA ALA A 101 -9.55 -8.55 17.33
C ALA A 101 -8.06 -8.38 17.00
N ILE A 102 -7.73 -8.06 15.73
CA ILE A 102 -6.34 -7.74 15.34
C ILE A 102 -5.85 -6.50 16.09
N ARG A 103 -6.65 -5.42 16.15
CA ARG A 103 -6.27 -4.17 16.83
C ARG A 103 -5.91 -4.43 18.29
N ASP A 104 -6.73 -5.20 18.96
CA ASP A 104 -6.63 -5.50 20.38
C ASP A 104 -5.65 -6.65 20.67
N ARG A 105 -4.99 -7.21 19.63
CA ARG A 105 -4.06 -8.34 19.71
C ARG A 105 -4.68 -9.59 20.35
N ARG A 106 -5.94 -9.88 20.01
CA ARG A 106 -6.67 -11.11 20.39
C ARG A 106 -6.61 -12.16 19.28
N THR A 107 -5.48 -12.21 18.58
CA THR A 107 -5.20 -13.06 17.41
C THR A 107 -4.16 -14.10 17.75
#